data_AF-A0A7D5RN60-F1
#
_entry.id   AF-A0A7D5RN60-F1
#
_cell.length_a   1.000
_cell.length_b   1.000
_cell.length_c   1.000
_cell.angle_alpha   90.00
_cell.angle_beta   90.00
_cell.angle_gamma   90.00
#
_symmetry.space_group_name_H-M   'P 1'
#
loop_
_entity.id
_entity.type
_entity.pdbx_description
1 polymer ?
#
loop_
_entity_poly.entity_id
_entity_poly.type
_entity_poly.pdbx_seq_one_letter_code
_entity_poly.pdbx_strand_id
1 'polypeptide(L)' 'MGDNTFIVFDLINSKVVKEGQLDDDIEETKQILDGLPKGHYIVYLNGTSTQYVKSN' A
#
# COMPACT_ATOMS: atom_id res chain seq x y z
N MET A 1 -1.72 20.20 -5.77
CA MET A 1 -2.58 19.04 -5.99
C MET A 1 -1.64 17.90 -6.33
N GLY A 2 -1.04 17.31 -5.30
CA GLY A 2 -0.23 16.12 -5.49
C GLY A 2 -1.17 14.94 -5.61
N ASP A 3 -1.09 14.21 -6.71
CA ASP A 3 -1.88 12.99 -6.89
C ASP A 3 -1.32 11.92 -5.95
N ASN A 4 -1.74 11.94 -4.67
CA ASN A 4 -1.36 10.99 -3.61
C ASN A 4 -2.00 9.61 -3.81
N THR A 5 -1.94 9.09 -5.02
CA THR A 5 -2.51 7.81 -5.38
C THR A 5 -1.59 6.71 -4.87
N PHE A 6 -2.17 5.74 -4.16
CA PHE A 6 -1.48 4.54 -3.73
C PHE A 6 -2.04 3.28 -4.39
N ILE A 7 -1.17 2.30 -4.61
CA ILE A 7 -1.52 0.97 -5.09
C ILE A 7 -0.81 -0.05 -4.20
N VAL A 8 -1.56 -1.02 -3.69
CA VAL A 8 -1.05 -2.16 -2.93
C VAL A 8 -1.09 -3.40 -3.82
N PHE A 9 0.08 -3.92 -4.12
CA PHE A 9 0.26 -5.15 -4.87
C PHE A 9 0.65 -6.29 -3.93
N ASP A 10 -0.10 -7.38 -3.97
CA ASP A 10 0.22 -8.62 -3.27
C ASP A 10 1.19 -9.44 -4.12
N LEU A 11 2.39 -9.66 -3.61
CA LEU A 11 3.45 -10.43 -4.28
C LEU A 11 3.16 -11.93 -4.31
N ILE A 12 2.44 -12.45 -3.32
CA ILE A 12 2.16 -13.88 -3.21
C ILE A 12 1.10 -14.28 -4.24
N ASN A 13 0.03 -13.48 -4.31
CA ASN A 13 -1.07 -13.71 -5.24
C ASN A 13 -0.88 -13.00 -6.59
N SER A 14 0.20 -12.24 -6.76
CA SER A 14 0.53 -11.46 -7.95
C SER A 14 -0.65 -10.61 -8.47
N LYS A 15 -1.33 -9.88 -7.57
CA LYS A 15 -2.49 -9.05 -7.91
C LYS A 15 -2.55 -7.77 -7.10
N VAL A 16 -3.20 -6.74 -7.64
CA VAL A 16 -3.57 -5.53 -6.87
C VAL A 16 -4.68 -5.90 -5.88
N VAL A 17 -4.48 -5.57 -4.62
CA VAL A 17 -5.44 -5.87 -3.53
C VAL A 17 -6.10 -4.62 -2.95
N LYS A 18 -5.52 -3.43 -3.19
CA LYS A 18 -6.05 -2.16 -2.71
C LYS A 18 -5.47 -1.02 -3.54
N GLU A 19 -6.28 -0.01 -3.86
CA GLU A 19 -5.83 1.23 -4.50
C GLU A 19 -6.70 2.39 -4.00
N GLY A 20 -6.19 3.60 -4.04
CA GLY A 20 -6.91 4.79 -3.58
C GLY A 20 -6.07 6.05 -3.59
N GLN A 21 -6.60 7.12 -3.02
CA GLN A 21 -5.88 8.37 -2.81
C GLN A 21 -5.75 8.64 -1.31
N LEU A 22 -4.58 9.11 -0.86
CA LEU A 22 -4.38 9.60 0.50
C LEU A 22 -4.59 11.11 0.53
N ASP A 23 -5.26 11.61 1.55
CA ASP A 23 -5.22 13.04 1.85
C ASP A 23 -3.81 13.42 2.33
N ASP A 24 -3.36 14.63 1.97
CA ASP A 24 -1.97 15.13 2.10
C ASP A 24 -1.34 15.01 3.51
N ASP A 25 -2.13 14.74 4.56
CA ASP A 25 -1.70 14.69 5.97
C ASP A 25 -1.51 13.26 6.53
N ILE A 26 -1.58 12.24 5.67
CA ILE A 26 -1.68 10.86 6.11
C ILE A 26 -0.32 10.14 6.16
N GLU A 27 0.25 10.02 7.37
CA GLU A 27 1.42 9.17 7.70
C GLU A 27 1.06 7.66 7.75
N GLU A 28 0.24 7.16 6.80
CA GLU A 28 -0.48 5.89 6.98
C GLU A 28 -0.21 4.81 5.92
N THR A 29 1.03 4.62 5.48
CA THR A 29 1.35 3.36 4.77
C THR A 29 1.03 2.13 5.63
N LYS A 30 1.05 2.27 6.96
CA LYS A 30 0.58 1.24 7.90
C LYS A 30 -0.94 1.03 7.88
N GLN A 31 -1.77 2.08 7.74
CA GLN A 31 -3.23 1.90 7.66
C GLN A 31 -3.67 1.44 6.26
N ILE A 32 -2.90 1.77 5.22
CA ILE A 32 -3.10 1.19 3.88
C ILE A 32 -3.10 -0.34 3.97
N LEU A 33 -2.18 -0.93 4.73
CA LEU A 33 -2.04 -2.37 4.93
C LEU A 33 -2.91 -2.94 6.06
N ASP A 34 -3.71 -2.10 6.71
CA ASP A 34 -4.63 -2.57 7.72
C ASP A 34 -5.82 -3.31 7.10
N GLY A 35 -6.28 -4.35 7.78
CA GLY A 35 -7.29 -5.29 7.27
C GLY A 35 -6.80 -6.29 6.21
N LEU A 36 -5.57 -6.14 5.68
CA LEU A 36 -4.98 -7.13 4.78
C LEU A 36 -4.43 -8.34 5.57
N PRO A 37 -4.53 -9.56 5.00
CA PRO A 37 -3.95 -10.75 5.62
C PRO A 37 -2.42 -10.65 5.71
N LYS A 38 -1.81 -11.60 6.41
CA LYS A 38 -0.34 -11.72 6.43
C LYS A 38 0.18 -12.01 5.03
N GLY A 39 1.28 -11.36 4.66
CA GLY A 39 1.81 -11.49 3.32
C GLY A 39 2.91 -10.49 2.98
N HIS A 40 3.35 -10.55 1.74
CA HIS A 40 4.32 -9.63 1.15
C HIS A 40 3.59 -8.66 0.22
N TYR A 41 3.69 -7.38 0.52
CA TYR A 41 3.00 -6.32 -0.20
C TYR A 41 3.99 -5.30 -0.72
N ILE A 42 3.74 -4.78 -1.92
CA ILE A 42 4.43 -3.59 -2.44
C ILE A 42 3.40 -2.47 -2.46
N VAL A 43 3.69 -1.38 -1.76
CA VAL A 43 2.91 -0.16 -1.83
C VAL A 43 3.61 0.82 -2.74
N TYR A 44 2.97 1.18 -3.84
CA TYR A 44 3.38 2.28 -4.70
C TYR A 44 2.63 3.53 -4.24
N LEU A 45 3.35 4.60 -3.92
CA LEU A 45 2.79 5.89 -3.52
C LEU A 45 3.67 6.98 -4.13
N ASN A 46 3.08 7.90 -4.90
CA ASN A 46 3.79 9.04 -5.51
C ASN A 46 5.07 8.64 -6.30
N GLY A 47 5.01 7.53 -7.03
CA GLY A 47 6.15 7.00 -7.77
C GLY A 47 7.23 6.33 -6.92
N THR A 48 7.08 6.32 -5.58
CA THR A 48 7.93 5.56 -4.67
C THR A 48 7.29 4.21 -4.38
N SER A 49 8.06 3.12 -4.49
CA SER A 49 7.61 1.78 -4.09
C SER A 49 8.28 1.37 -2.78
N THR A 50 7.49 0.96 -1.79
CA THR A 50 7.99 0.41 -0.53
C THR A 50 7.46 -1.01 -0.35
N GLN A 51 8.36 -1.94 -0.01
CA GLN A 51 7.99 -3.32 0.28
C GLN A 51 7.68 -3.49 1.77
N TYR A 52 6.60 -4.20 2.07
CA TYR A 52 6.14 -4.48 3.41
C TYR A 52 5.93 -5.98 3.60
N VAL A 53 6.41 -6.49 4.72
CA VAL A 53 6.21 -7.87 5.16
C VAL A 53 5.29 -7.83 6.38
N LYS A 54 4.04 -8.28 6.21
CA LYS A 54 3.08 -8.38 7.31
C LYS A 54 3.16 -9.78 7.93
N SER A 55 3.78 -9.85 9.10
CA SER A 55 4.05 -11.12 9.81
C SER A 55 3.06 -11.44 10.94
N ASN A 56 2.30 -10.46 11.43
CA ASN A 56 1.30 -10.64 12.49
C ASN A 56 0.02 -9.86 12.27
#